data_AF-A0A0M3HXY7-F1
#
_entry.id   AF-A0A0M3HXY7-F1
#
_cell.length_a   1.000
_cell.length_b   1.000
_cell.length_c   1.000
_cell.angle_alpha   90.00
_cell.angle_beta   90.00
_cell.angle_gamma   90.00
#
_symmetry.space_group_name_H-M   'P 1'
#
loop_
_entity.id
_entity.type
_entity.pdbx_description
1 polymer ?
#
loop_
_entity_poly.entity_id
_entity_poly.type
_entity_poly.pdbx_seq_one_letter_code
_entity_poly.pdbx_strand_id
1 'polypeptide(L)'
;MVDSFIATSEQSKMIREESVWRLCISSDYVRGLAQRDCVGNWLRETIAAKRLKLPASGNKRILFHVLNGNLDEAVEEAIAANYPLLAVALSSFMEADRTPYKEQVEFWTQSQAVEFIDEDLLKIYMVMAGMMHADLKTKRLFVCDGLNWMRALGVFVWYHCPHFVPLGEVLNAFEEDLGERGCRESLGRSVFYELMKLSSDRSHPLELLLEPSAFIDCPLDFHLSWHLWCVLRSIGYDHIDSSVERLLHIHYAEQLAVMELFHLAIFVLMHIDDANARQSAVMEMVDRVAPEADEALYEKMTDLCGLPPEVIAHSKYMGAKLEGNDEAMCIHALDAGMYHEAHSLFYESVAPKAITLGDHEFFGRLVERFEAKCDKIPCWGPRGQVYADYHHMKEGIHQISDESHVGSLLDLARSLEPRLCSMSAKTPLQSILRGDSVNVGLKLESYEKG
;
A
#
# COMPACT_ATOMS: atom_id res chain seq x y z
N MET A 1 -16.82 -4.11 -1.68
CA MET A 1 -15.51 -3.46 -1.41
C MET A 1 -15.35 -2.22 -2.29
N VAL A 2 -15.46 -2.33 -3.62
CA VAL A 2 -15.32 -1.19 -4.55
C VAL A 2 -16.34 -0.07 -4.34
N ASP A 3 -17.59 -0.39 -3.98
CA ASP A 3 -18.62 0.63 -3.68
C ASP A 3 -18.24 1.55 -2.50
N SER A 4 -17.51 1.02 -1.52
CA SER A 4 -17.00 1.82 -0.40
C SER A 4 -15.94 2.80 -0.88
N PHE A 5 -15.04 2.36 -1.76
CA PHE A 5 -14.02 3.23 -2.36
C PHE A 5 -14.67 4.34 -3.20
N ILE A 6 -15.72 4.03 -3.97
CA ILE A 6 -16.48 5.04 -4.72
C ILE A 6 -17.09 6.07 -3.76
N ALA A 7 -17.79 5.63 -2.71
CA ALA A 7 -18.39 6.53 -1.74
C ALA A 7 -17.35 7.42 -1.04
N THR A 8 -16.19 6.87 -0.68
CA THR A 8 -15.10 7.62 -0.06
C THR A 8 -14.46 8.62 -1.04
N SER A 9 -14.26 8.24 -2.30
CA SER A 9 -13.73 9.15 -3.32
C SER A 9 -14.73 10.27 -3.65
N GLU A 10 -16.04 9.98 -3.68
CA GLU A 10 -17.10 10.98 -3.86
C GLU A 10 -17.13 11.97 -2.69
N GLN A 11 -17.07 11.48 -1.45
CA GLN A 11 -17.02 12.31 -0.25
C GLN A 11 -15.77 13.20 -0.22
N SER A 12 -14.64 12.66 -0.65
CA SER A 12 -13.34 13.36 -0.71
C SER A 12 -13.16 14.22 -1.97
N LYS A 13 -14.14 14.23 -2.89
CA LYS A 13 -14.12 14.94 -4.18
C LYS A 13 -12.96 14.54 -5.09
N MET A 14 -12.51 13.28 -5.01
CA MET A 14 -11.44 12.70 -5.81
C MET A 14 -12.00 12.12 -7.12
N ILE A 15 -12.32 13.00 -8.08
CA ILE A 15 -13.02 12.66 -9.32
C ILE A 15 -12.30 11.58 -10.16
N ARG A 16 -10.96 11.59 -10.18
CA ARG A 16 -10.17 10.60 -10.93
C ARG A 16 -10.18 9.22 -10.27
N GLU A 17 -10.03 9.16 -8.95
CA GLU A 17 -10.09 7.89 -8.21
C GLU A 17 -11.46 7.25 -8.38
N GLU A 18 -12.51 8.04 -8.19
CA GLU A 18 -13.90 7.64 -8.47
C GLU A 18 -14.05 7.06 -9.88
N SER A 19 -13.44 7.71 -10.88
CA SER A 19 -13.46 7.23 -12.27
C SER A 19 -12.71 5.91 -12.46
N VAL A 20 -11.60 5.69 -11.74
CA VAL A 20 -10.84 4.42 -11.75
C VAL A 20 -11.69 3.31 -11.13
N TRP A 21 -12.30 3.56 -9.97
CA TRP A 21 -13.14 2.59 -9.29
C TRP A 21 -14.38 2.20 -10.09
N ARG A 22 -15.05 3.18 -10.70
CA ARG A 22 -16.20 2.93 -11.60
C ARG A 22 -15.79 2.09 -12.81
N LEU A 23 -14.61 2.34 -13.38
CA LEU A 23 -14.10 1.54 -14.50
C LEU A 23 -13.76 0.11 -14.07
N CYS A 24 -13.21 -0.10 -12.86
CA CYS A 24 -12.92 -1.43 -12.32
C CYS A 24 -14.19 -2.28 -12.11
N ILE A 25 -15.32 -1.66 -11.76
CA ILE A 25 -16.60 -2.38 -11.66
C ILE A 25 -17.10 -2.77 -13.04
N SER A 26 -17.04 -1.85 -14.00
CA SER A 26 -17.57 -2.09 -15.36
C SER A 26 -16.73 -3.07 -16.17
N SER A 27 -15.44 -3.21 -15.86
CA SER A 27 -14.55 -4.13 -16.55
C SER A 27 -14.77 -5.61 -16.20
N ASP A 28 -15.08 -5.95 -14.94
CA ASP A 28 -15.02 -7.34 -14.47
C ASP A 28 -16.38 -7.99 -14.21
N TYR A 29 -17.41 -7.22 -13.80
CA TYR A 29 -18.75 -7.78 -13.56
C TYR A 29 -19.55 -7.99 -14.85
N VAL A 30 -19.13 -7.33 -15.93
CA VAL A 30 -19.87 -7.29 -17.19
C VAL A 30 -18.98 -7.86 -18.28
N ARG A 31 -19.34 -9.04 -18.83
CA ARG A 31 -18.57 -9.70 -19.89
C ARG A 31 -19.22 -9.50 -21.26
N GLY A 32 -18.40 -9.41 -22.29
CA GLY A 32 -18.83 -9.42 -23.69
C GLY A 32 -19.47 -8.09 -24.11
N LEU A 33 -20.62 -8.15 -24.79
CA LEU A 33 -21.30 -6.99 -25.36
C LEU A 33 -21.52 -5.85 -24.34
N ALA A 34 -21.99 -6.19 -23.15
CA ALA A 34 -22.32 -5.19 -22.14
C ALA A 34 -21.06 -4.48 -21.58
N GLN A 35 -19.88 -5.10 -21.69
CA GLN A 35 -18.61 -4.49 -21.28
C GLN A 35 -18.28 -3.28 -22.17
N ARG A 36 -18.46 -3.45 -23.48
CA ARG A 36 -18.25 -2.39 -24.47
C ARG A 36 -19.22 -1.24 -24.24
N ASP A 37 -20.48 -1.53 -23.93
CA ASP A 37 -21.48 -0.52 -23.64
C ASP A 37 -21.15 0.25 -22.35
N CYS A 38 -20.70 -0.44 -21.30
CA CYS A 38 -20.28 0.21 -20.06
C CYS A 38 -19.05 1.11 -20.27
N VAL A 39 -18.02 0.65 -20.98
CA VAL A 39 -16.85 1.49 -21.34
C VAL A 39 -17.27 2.67 -22.20
N GLY A 40 -18.17 2.44 -23.16
CA GLY A 40 -18.73 3.50 -24.01
C GLY A 40 -19.48 4.56 -23.22
N ASN A 41 -20.27 4.18 -22.22
CA ASN A 41 -20.98 5.12 -21.35
C ASN A 41 -20.03 5.88 -20.43
N TRP A 42 -19.06 5.19 -19.82
CA TRP A 42 -18.02 5.82 -19.01
C TRP A 42 -17.22 6.86 -19.81
N LEU A 43 -16.91 6.58 -21.08
CA LEU A 43 -16.24 7.54 -21.96
C LEU A 43 -17.11 8.79 -22.21
N ARG A 44 -18.42 8.62 -22.46
CA ARG A 44 -19.34 9.76 -22.63
C ARG A 44 -19.36 10.65 -21.39
N GLU A 45 -19.51 10.05 -20.21
CA GLU A 45 -19.53 10.78 -18.93
C GLU A 45 -18.21 11.53 -18.68
N THR A 46 -17.09 10.84 -18.89
CA THR A 46 -15.74 11.41 -18.69
C THR A 46 -15.44 12.55 -19.67
N ILE A 47 -15.90 12.45 -20.91
CA ILE A 47 -15.73 13.50 -21.93
C ILE A 47 -16.66 14.68 -21.61
N ALA A 48 -17.92 14.43 -21.25
CA ALA A 48 -18.89 15.47 -20.89
C ALA A 48 -18.42 16.30 -19.68
N ALA A 49 -17.80 15.65 -18.69
CA ALA A 49 -17.24 16.29 -17.51
C ALA A 49 -16.16 17.35 -17.83
N LYS A 50 -15.44 17.21 -18.97
CA LYS A 50 -14.38 18.15 -19.39
C LYS A 50 -14.90 19.50 -19.93
N ARG A 51 -16.22 19.65 -20.15
CA ARG A 51 -16.86 20.91 -20.61
C ARG A 51 -16.12 21.57 -21.78
N LEU A 52 -15.89 20.81 -22.84
CA LEU A 52 -15.18 21.28 -24.03
C LEU A 52 -15.94 22.45 -24.70
N LYS A 53 -15.18 23.39 -25.30
CA LYS A 53 -15.76 24.54 -25.99
C LYS A 53 -16.52 24.08 -27.23
N LEU A 54 -17.77 24.53 -27.35
CA LEU A 54 -18.59 24.28 -28.53
C LEU A 54 -18.05 25.08 -29.74
N PRO A 55 -17.83 24.42 -30.89
CA PRO A 55 -17.46 25.11 -32.12
C PRO A 55 -18.65 25.89 -32.73
N ALA A 56 -18.39 26.65 -33.78
CA ALA A 56 -19.42 27.35 -34.56
C ALA A 56 -20.44 26.38 -35.16
N SER A 57 -21.68 26.84 -35.37
CA SER A 57 -22.77 26.03 -35.91
C SER A 57 -22.49 25.51 -37.33
N GLY A 58 -23.17 24.44 -37.70
CA GLY A 58 -22.98 23.73 -38.98
C GLY A 58 -22.18 22.43 -38.83
N ASN A 59 -21.54 21.96 -39.91
CA ASN A 59 -20.91 20.63 -39.97
C ASN A 59 -19.88 20.39 -38.86
N LYS A 60 -19.11 21.41 -38.49
CA LYS A 60 -18.13 21.34 -37.39
C LYS A 60 -18.75 20.99 -36.04
N ARG A 61 -19.93 21.55 -35.73
CA ARG A 61 -20.63 21.27 -34.48
C ARG A 61 -21.32 19.92 -34.52
N ILE A 62 -21.90 19.55 -35.65
CA ILE A 62 -22.47 18.21 -35.85
C ILE A 62 -21.38 17.16 -35.63
N LEU A 63 -20.24 17.29 -36.30
CA LEU A 63 -19.09 16.40 -36.14
C LEU A 63 -18.61 16.39 -34.68
N PHE A 64 -18.52 17.55 -34.02
CA PHE A 64 -18.12 17.62 -32.62
C PHE A 64 -19.03 16.80 -31.69
N HIS A 65 -20.35 16.86 -31.87
CA HIS A 65 -21.30 16.06 -31.09
C HIS A 65 -21.17 14.56 -31.38
N VAL A 66 -21.06 14.18 -32.66
CA VAL A 66 -20.82 12.79 -33.06
C VAL A 66 -19.55 12.24 -32.42
N LEU A 67 -18.43 12.97 -32.50
CA LEU A 67 -17.12 12.57 -31.93
C LEU A 67 -17.09 12.54 -30.39
N ASN A 68 -18.13 13.05 -29.72
CA ASN A 68 -18.27 13.00 -28.27
C ASN A 68 -19.29 11.93 -27.82
N GLY A 69 -19.93 11.22 -28.75
CA GLY A 69 -20.90 10.17 -28.42
C GLY A 69 -22.33 10.69 -28.21
N ASN A 70 -22.59 11.94 -28.56
CA ASN A 70 -23.84 12.67 -28.35
C ASN A 70 -24.62 12.73 -29.67
N LEU A 71 -25.28 11.63 -30.04
CA LEU A 71 -25.98 11.51 -31.32
C LEU A 71 -27.24 12.37 -31.38
N ASP A 72 -27.99 12.48 -30.28
CA ASP A 72 -29.23 13.23 -30.23
C ASP A 72 -28.98 14.72 -30.50
N GLU A 73 -27.97 15.30 -29.85
CA GLU A 73 -27.58 16.69 -30.08
C GLU A 73 -26.98 16.90 -31.47
N ALA A 74 -26.32 15.89 -32.05
CA ALA A 74 -25.84 15.96 -33.43
C ALA A 74 -27.02 16.00 -34.43
N VAL A 75 -28.08 15.24 -34.18
CA VAL A 75 -29.30 15.23 -34.99
C VAL A 75 -30.03 16.57 -34.87
N GLU A 76 -30.18 17.11 -33.67
CA GLU A 76 -30.80 18.42 -33.45
C GLU A 76 -30.04 19.56 -34.15
N GLU A 77 -28.71 19.58 -34.05
CA GLU A 77 -27.88 20.58 -34.74
C GLU A 77 -27.94 20.40 -36.27
N ALA A 78 -28.04 19.17 -36.78
CA ALA A 78 -28.23 18.92 -38.20
C ALA A 78 -29.59 19.45 -38.71
N ILE A 79 -30.65 19.32 -37.91
CA ILE A 79 -31.96 19.91 -38.20
C ILE A 79 -31.87 21.45 -38.19
N ALA A 80 -31.25 22.03 -37.16
CA ALA A 80 -31.08 23.47 -37.03
C ALA A 80 -30.23 24.09 -38.16
N ALA A 81 -29.23 23.36 -38.64
CA ALA A 81 -28.38 23.73 -39.78
C ALA A 81 -29.03 23.45 -41.16
N ASN A 82 -30.29 22.99 -41.18
CA ASN A 82 -31.07 22.68 -42.39
C ASN A 82 -30.49 21.54 -43.25
N TYR A 83 -29.99 20.47 -42.60
CA TYR A 83 -29.53 19.22 -43.23
C TYR A 83 -30.44 18.03 -42.85
N PRO A 84 -31.69 17.97 -43.35
CA PRO A 84 -32.67 16.97 -42.92
C PRO A 84 -32.27 15.53 -43.30
N LEU A 85 -31.65 15.33 -44.46
CA LEU A 85 -31.19 14.01 -44.89
C LEU A 85 -30.06 13.48 -44.00
N LEU A 86 -29.15 14.38 -43.58
CA LEU A 86 -28.08 14.04 -42.66
C LEU A 86 -28.63 13.70 -41.28
N ALA A 87 -29.61 14.47 -40.79
CA ALA A 87 -30.28 14.20 -39.52
C ALA A 87 -30.94 12.81 -39.50
N VAL A 88 -31.64 12.43 -40.56
CA VAL A 88 -32.25 11.09 -40.69
C VAL A 88 -31.18 10.00 -40.73
N ALA A 89 -30.11 10.19 -41.50
CA ALA A 89 -29.00 9.24 -41.55
C ALA A 89 -28.35 9.06 -40.17
N LEU A 90 -28.05 10.16 -39.48
CA LEU A 90 -27.46 10.15 -38.13
C LEU A 90 -28.35 9.46 -37.09
N SER A 91 -29.66 9.55 -37.23
CA SER A 91 -30.60 8.89 -36.30
C SER A 91 -30.70 7.37 -36.47
N SER A 92 -30.33 6.83 -37.64
CA SER A 92 -30.61 5.43 -38.00
C SER A 92 -29.39 4.58 -38.33
N PHE A 93 -28.23 5.18 -38.61
CA PHE A 93 -27.05 4.44 -39.12
C PHE A 93 -26.50 3.38 -38.16
N MET A 94 -26.77 3.48 -36.85
CA MET A 94 -26.33 2.52 -35.85
C MET A 94 -27.11 1.20 -35.92
N GLU A 95 -28.38 1.27 -36.33
CA GLU A 95 -29.29 0.11 -36.43
C GLU A 95 -29.38 -0.43 -37.87
N ALA A 96 -29.05 0.39 -38.86
CA ALA A 96 -29.11 0.06 -40.27
C ALA A 96 -27.83 -0.60 -40.81
N ASP A 97 -27.93 -1.20 -42.00
CA ASP A 97 -26.75 -1.66 -42.73
C ASP A 97 -25.89 -0.46 -43.15
N ARG A 98 -24.60 -0.54 -42.83
CA ARG A 98 -23.62 0.53 -43.03
C ARG A 98 -22.93 0.44 -44.40
N THR A 99 -23.15 -0.65 -45.14
CA THR A 99 -22.60 -0.84 -46.50
C THR A 99 -22.88 0.33 -47.45
N PRO A 100 -24.08 0.96 -47.49
CA PRO A 100 -24.34 2.04 -48.43
C PRO A 100 -23.49 3.29 -48.14
N TYR A 101 -23.26 3.59 -46.84
CA TYR A 101 -22.38 4.69 -46.45
C TYR A 101 -20.93 4.41 -46.85
N LYS A 102 -20.49 3.17 -46.72
CA LYS A 102 -19.15 2.74 -47.13
C LYS A 102 -18.96 2.88 -48.64
N GLU A 103 -19.88 2.34 -49.43
CA GLU A 103 -19.88 2.48 -50.89
C GLU A 103 -19.91 3.95 -51.32
N GLN A 104 -20.67 4.79 -50.61
CA GLN A 104 -20.74 6.22 -50.91
C GLN A 104 -19.40 6.93 -50.70
N VAL A 105 -18.69 6.65 -49.60
CA VAL A 105 -17.37 7.24 -49.35
C VAL A 105 -16.34 6.70 -50.33
N GLU A 106 -16.35 5.39 -50.61
CA GLU A 106 -15.46 4.78 -51.61
C GLU A 106 -15.68 5.38 -53.01
N PHE A 107 -16.94 5.59 -53.40
CA PHE A 107 -17.29 6.25 -54.66
C PHE A 107 -16.75 7.68 -54.72
N TRP A 108 -16.89 8.47 -53.64
CA TRP A 108 -16.32 9.82 -53.60
C TRP A 108 -14.79 9.83 -53.67
N THR A 109 -14.13 8.87 -53.04
CA THR A 109 -12.68 8.72 -53.10
C THR A 109 -12.22 8.35 -54.52
N GLN A 110 -12.88 7.38 -55.16
CA GLN A 110 -12.57 6.93 -56.52
C GLN A 110 -12.82 8.00 -57.58
N SER A 111 -13.93 8.74 -57.45
CA SER A 111 -14.32 9.82 -58.36
C SER A 111 -13.57 11.14 -58.10
N GLN A 112 -12.74 11.21 -57.05
CA GLN A 112 -12.08 12.43 -56.56
C GLN A 112 -13.03 13.55 -56.13
N ALA A 113 -14.32 13.25 -55.93
CA ALA A 113 -15.28 14.22 -55.43
C ALA A 113 -14.94 14.71 -54.01
N VAL A 114 -14.17 13.92 -53.24
CA VAL A 114 -13.68 14.24 -51.89
C VAL A 114 -12.95 15.58 -51.79
N GLU A 115 -12.33 16.10 -52.86
CA GLU A 115 -11.64 17.41 -52.85
C GLU A 115 -12.61 18.61 -52.80
N PHE A 116 -13.88 18.39 -53.17
CA PHE A 116 -14.92 19.43 -53.20
C PHE A 116 -15.93 19.30 -52.06
N ILE A 117 -15.82 18.24 -51.25
CA ILE A 117 -16.69 18.00 -50.10
C ILE A 117 -16.05 18.64 -48.87
N ASP A 118 -16.88 19.27 -48.03
CA ASP A 118 -16.46 19.79 -46.74
C ASP A 118 -15.85 18.66 -45.88
N GLU A 119 -14.63 18.87 -45.37
CA GLU A 119 -13.90 17.82 -44.64
C GLU A 119 -14.66 17.31 -43.42
N ASP A 120 -15.41 18.19 -42.73
CA ASP A 120 -16.18 17.82 -41.55
C ASP A 120 -17.38 16.94 -41.94
N LEU A 121 -18.05 17.24 -43.05
CA LEU A 121 -19.11 16.40 -43.61
C LEU A 121 -18.59 15.03 -44.04
N LEU A 122 -17.42 14.98 -44.70
CA LEU A 122 -16.80 13.73 -45.11
C LEU A 122 -16.49 12.85 -43.88
N LYS A 123 -15.94 13.44 -42.81
CA LYS A 123 -15.69 12.73 -41.54
C LYS A 123 -16.98 12.18 -40.92
N ILE A 124 -18.10 12.90 -40.99
CA ILE A 124 -19.40 12.39 -40.51
C ILE A 124 -19.81 11.14 -41.30
N TYR A 125 -19.71 11.16 -42.63
CA TYR A 125 -20.01 9.98 -43.45
C TYR A 125 -19.05 8.82 -43.21
N MET A 126 -17.76 9.09 -42.99
CA MET A 126 -16.78 8.08 -42.61
C MET A 126 -17.14 7.40 -41.28
N VAL A 127 -17.56 8.18 -40.28
CA VAL A 127 -18.07 7.65 -39.00
C VAL A 127 -19.31 6.79 -39.23
N MET A 128 -20.28 7.23 -40.05
CA MET A 128 -21.46 6.41 -40.37
C MET A 128 -21.09 5.12 -41.09
N ALA A 129 -20.05 5.12 -41.92
CA ALA A 129 -19.54 3.95 -42.64
C ALA A 129 -18.66 3.00 -41.78
N GLY A 130 -18.20 3.45 -40.61
CA GLY A 130 -17.31 2.68 -39.73
C GLY A 130 -15.85 2.76 -40.13
N MET A 131 -15.51 3.68 -41.04
CA MET A 131 -14.16 3.90 -41.52
C MET A 131 -13.50 5.01 -40.72
N MET A 132 -12.30 4.72 -40.18
CA MET A 132 -11.57 5.68 -39.34
C MET A 132 -10.52 6.48 -40.12
N HIS A 133 -10.16 6.00 -41.30
CA HIS A 133 -9.28 6.70 -42.23
C HIS A 133 -9.77 6.54 -43.67
N ALA A 134 -9.37 7.46 -44.54
CA ALA A 134 -9.53 7.38 -45.98
C ALA A 134 -8.28 7.94 -46.67
N ASP A 135 -7.84 7.26 -47.73
CA ASP A 135 -6.71 7.70 -48.52
C ASP A 135 -7.20 8.64 -49.64
N LEU A 136 -6.92 9.94 -49.50
CA LEU A 136 -7.08 10.89 -50.60
C LEU A 136 -5.77 10.96 -51.40
N LYS A 137 -5.83 11.42 -52.65
CA LYS A 137 -4.62 11.57 -53.49
C LYS A 137 -3.56 12.49 -52.89
N THR A 138 -3.98 13.47 -52.09
CA THR A 138 -3.12 14.51 -51.52
C THR A 138 -2.68 14.21 -50.08
N LYS A 139 -3.52 13.54 -49.29
CA LYS A 139 -3.27 13.21 -47.88
C LYS A 139 -4.13 12.04 -47.42
N ARG A 140 -3.67 11.32 -46.41
CA ARG A 140 -4.51 10.39 -45.65
C ARG A 140 -5.32 11.17 -44.62
N LEU A 141 -6.64 11.07 -44.68
CA LEU A 141 -7.53 11.75 -43.75
C LEU A 141 -7.91 10.79 -42.62
N PHE A 142 -7.69 11.22 -41.39
CA PHE A 142 -8.13 10.50 -40.20
C PHE A 142 -9.34 11.20 -39.56
N VAL A 143 -10.35 10.42 -39.17
CA VAL A 143 -11.50 10.93 -38.41
C VAL A 143 -11.03 11.47 -37.06
N CYS A 144 -10.12 10.75 -36.40
CA CYS A 144 -9.62 11.05 -35.06
C CYS A 144 -8.48 12.07 -35.02
N ASP A 145 -8.23 12.80 -36.11
CA ASP A 145 -7.16 13.79 -36.17
C ASP A 145 -7.39 14.96 -35.19
N GLY A 146 -6.35 15.34 -34.45
CA GLY A 146 -6.42 16.38 -33.41
C GLY A 146 -7.28 16.04 -32.17
N LEU A 147 -7.77 14.80 -32.03
CA LEU A 147 -8.51 14.35 -30.85
C LEU A 147 -7.59 13.84 -29.75
N ASN A 148 -7.98 14.09 -28.49
CA ASN A 148 -7.42 13.39 -27.34
C ASN A 148 -7.74 11.89 -27.45
N TRP A 149 -6.82 11.04 -26.98
CA TRP A 149 -6.95 9.58 -27.02
C TRP A 149 -8.30 9.06 -26.48
N MET A 150 -8.88 9.67 -25.44
CA MET A 150 -10.18 9.24 -24.89
C MET A 150 -11.33 9.48 -25.89
N ARG A 151 -11.32 10.61 -26.60
CA ARG A 151 -12.32 10.92 -27.62
C ARG A 151 -12.15 10.03 -28.83
N ALA A 152 -10.90 9.84 -29.26
CA ALA A 152 -10.58 8.93 -30.35
C ALA A 152 -11.03 7.50 -30.01
N LEU A 153 -10.68 6.98 -28.83
CA LEU A 153 -11.13 5.67 -28.37
C LEU A 153 -12.66 5.58 -28.29
N GLY A 154 -13.33 6.63 -27.81
CA GLY A 154 -14.80 6.70 -27.82
C GLY A 154 -15.40 6.47 -29.20
N VAL A 155 -14.87 7.14 -30.23
CA VAL A 155 -15.30 6.95 -31.63
C VAL A 155 -15.13 5.51 -32.08
N PHE A 156 -14.05 4.83 -31.68
CA PHE A 156 -13.85 3.41 -31.98
C PHE A 156 -14.88 2.53 -31.26
N VAL A 157 -15.05 2.74 -29.95
CA VAL A 157 -16.00 2.00 -29.11
C VAL A 157 -17.44 2.19 -29.58
N TRP A 158 -17.84 3.39 -29.98
CA TRP A 158 -19.22 3.64 -30.41
C TRP A 158 -19.46 3.27 -31.87
N TYR A 159 -18.53 3.54 -32.78
CA TYR A 159 -18.83 3.56 -34.22
C TYR A 159 -17.91 2.72 -35.10
N HIS A 160 -16.77 2.19 -34.64
CA HIS A 160 -15.89 1.46 -35.55
C HIS A 160 -16.54 0.14 -36.02
N CYS A 161 -16.86 -0.73 -35.07
CA CYS A 161 -17.40 -2.06 -35.34
C CYS A 161 -18.88 -2.17 -34.96
N PRO A 162 -19.63 -3.12 -35.54
CA PRO A 162 -20.96 -3.49 -35.04
C PRO A 162 -20.94 -3.86 -33.54
N HIS A 163 -22.05 -3.68 -32.83
CA HIS A 163 -22.11 -3.84 -31.37
C HIS A 163 -21.68 -5.22 -30.85
N PHE A 164 -21.86 -6.29 -31.63
CA PHE A 164 -21.49 -7.66 -31.25
C PHE A 164 -19.98 -7.93 -31.21
N VAL A 165 -19.16 -7.03 -31.77
CA VAL A 165 -17.70 -7.17 -31.74
C VAL A 165 -17.19 -6.87 -30.32
N PRO A 166 -16.38 -7.77 -29.73
CA PRO A 166 -15.86 -7.62 -28.38
C PRO A 166 -14.91 -6.42 -28.26
N LEU A 167 -14.78 -5.90 -27.03
CA LEU A 167 -13.95 -4.73 -26.74
C LEU A 167 -12.49 -4.91 -27.19
N GLY A 168 -11.91 -6.10 -26.98
CA GLY A 168 -10.52 -6.38 -27.35
C GLY A 168 -10.20 -6.15 -28.84
N GLU A 169 -11.10 -6.54 -29.75
CA GLU A 169 -10.91 -6.28 -31.19
C GLU A 169 -10.97 -4.79 -31.52
N VAL A 170 -11.86 -4.04 -30.85
CA VAL A 170 -11.96 -2.59 -31.00
C VAL A 170 -10.71 -1.89 -30.48
N LEU A 171 -10.16 -2.35 -29.35
CA LEU A 171 -8.90 -1.82 -28.81
C LEU A 171 -7.74 -2.07 -29.77
N ASN A 172 -7.63 -3.27 -30.34
CA ASN A 172 -6.58 -3.57 -31.32
C ASN A 172 -6.65 -2.64 -32.55
N ALA A 173 -7.84 -2.44 -33.10
CA ALA A 173 -8.04 -1.52 -34.23
C ALA A 173 -7.67 -0.06 -33.86
N PHE A 174 -7.95 0.35 -32.62
CA PHE A 174 -7.55 1.66 -32.12
C PHE A 174 -6.01 1.80 -32.00
N GLU A 175 -5.29 0.75 -31.60
CA GLU A 175 -3.82 0.77 -31.52
C GLU A 175 -3.12 0.81 -32.88
N GLU A 176 -3.72 0.14 -33.86
CA GLU A 176 -3.29 0.22 -35.26
C GLU A 176 -3.42 1.66 -35.75
N ASP A 177 -4.58 2.30 -35.56
CA ASP A 177 -4.82 3.70 -35.92
C ASP A 177 -3.89 4.68 -35.18
N LEU A 178 -3.62 4.45 -33.89
CA LEU A 178 -2.63 5.24 -33.15
C LEU A 178 -1.22 5.11 -33.74
N GLY A 179 -0.85 3.92 -34.19
CA GLY A 179 0.42 3.66 -34.87
C GLY A 179 0.51 4.40 -36.21
N GLU A 180 -0.54 4.33 -37.01
CA GLU A 180 -0.61 5.02 -38.31
C GLU A 180 -0.57 6.54 -38.19
N ARG A 181 -1.19 7.11 -37.15
CA ARG A 181 -1.16 8.55 -36.85
C ARG A 181 0.12 9.01 -36.16
N GLY A 182 1.02 8.10 -35.76
CA GLY A 182 2.19 8.43 -34.96
C GLY A 182 1.86 9.03 -33.59
N CYS A 183 0.67 8.74 -33.06
CA CYS A 183 0.13 9.36 -31.84
C CYS A 183 0.20 8.44 -30.62
N ARG A 184 0.99 7.35 -30.66
CA ARG A 184 1.12 6.40 -29.53
C ARG A 184 1.56 7.07 -28.23
N GLU A 185 2.43 8.07 -28.32
CA GLU A 185 2.89 8.84 -27.15
C GLU A 185 1.75 9.61 -26.47
N SER A 186 0.69 9.97 -27.21
CA SER A 186 -0.46 10.71 -26.67
C SER A 186 -1.30 9.91 -25.69
N LEU A 187 -1.19 8.58 -25.74
CA LEU A 187 -1.82 7.67 -24.79
C LEU A 187 -1.19 7.80 -23.39
N GLY A 188 0.12 8.08 -23.34
CA GLY A 188 0.92 7.99 -22.13
C GLY A 188 0.83 6.62 -21.46
N ARG A 189 1.24 6.53 -20.20
CA ARG A 189 0.82 5.43 -19.30
C ARG A 189 -0.49 5.86 -18.68
N SER A 190 -1.62 5.40 -19.21
CA SER A 190 -2.93 5.74 -18.66
C SER A 190 -3.56 4.52 -18.02
N VAL A 191 -3.78 4.56 -16.70
CA VAL A 191 -4.44 3.45 -15.98
C VAL A 191 -5.79 3.09 -16.57
N PHE A 192 -6.55 4.09 -17.03
CA PHE A 192 -7.85 3.84 -17.65
C PHE A 192 -7.73 2.94 -18.87
N TYR A 193 -6.73 3.17 -19.72
CA TYR A 193 -6.51 2.36 -20.90
C TYR A 193 -5.98 0.97 -20.54
N GLU A 194 -5.02 0.89 -19.61
CA GLU A 194 -4.48 -0.40 -19.15
C GLU A 194 -5.54 -1.26 -18.46
N LEU A 195 -6.49 -0.65 -17.72
CA LEU A 195 -7.65 -1.35 -17.16
C LEU A 195 -8.58 -1.89 -18.24
N MET A 196 -8.85 -1.10 -19.30
CA MET A 196 -9.67 -1.58 -20.42
C MET A 196 -9.00 -2.74 -21.15
N LYS A 197 -7.66 -2.70 -21.30
CA LYS A 197 -6.88 -3.82 -21.82
C LYS A 197 -6.96 -5.05 -20.93
N LEU A 198 -6.70 -4.91 -19.63
CA LEU A 198 -6.80 -6.00 -18.67
C LEU A 198 -8.19 -6.66 -18.68
N SER A 199 -9.23 -5.85 -18.84
CA SER A 199 -10.60 -6.33 -18.94
C SER A 199 -10.89 -7.13 -20.21
N SER A 200 -10.16 -6.84 -21.29
CA SER A 200 -10.30 -7.54 -22.57
C SER A 200 -9.39 -8.76 -22.65
N ASP A 201 -8.19 -8.67 -22.08
CA ASP A 201 -7.17 -9.69 -22.00
C ASP A 201 -6.65 -9.82 -20.57
N ARG A 202 -6.99 -10.93 -19.92
CA ARG A 202 -6.58 -11.23 -18.54
C ARG A 202 -5.08 -11.49 -18.39
N SER A 203 -4.37 -11.74 -19.49
CA SER A 203 -2.92 -11.94 -19.49
C SER A 203 -2.13 -10.63 -19.57
N HIS A 204 -2.83 -9.49 -19.68
CA HIS A 204 -2.18 -8.17 -19.72
C HIS A 204 -1.35 -7.93 -18.44
N PRO A 205 -0.10 -7.46 -18.55
CA PRO A 205 0.79 -7.24 -17.42
C PRO A 205 0.23 -6.22 -16.42
N LEU A 206 0.14 -6.61 -15.15
CA LEU A 206 -0.36 -5.74 -14.08
C LEU A 206 0.65 -4.68 -13.66
N GLU A 207 1.94 -4.91 -13.91
CA GLU A 207 3.02 -4.01 -13.52
C GLU A 207 2.86 -2.62 -14.16
N LEU A 208 2.38 -2.58 -15.40
CA LEU A 208 2.14 -1.34 -16.14
C LEU A 208 1.01 -0.49 -15.52
N LEU A 209 0.05 -1.16 -14.90
CA LEU A 209 -1.13 -0.56 -14.30
C LEU A 209 -0.87 -0.11 -12.86
N LEU A 210 0.03 -0.79 -12.15
CA LEU A 210 0.36 -0.51 -10.75
C LEU A 210 1.51 0.49 -10.61
N GLU A 211 2.17 0.87 -11.70
CA GLU A 211 3.20 1.90 -11.67
C GLU A 211 2.59 3.29 -11.36
N PRO A 212 3.11 4.04 -10.38
CA PRO A 212 2.59 5.37 -10.01
C PRO A 212 2.47 6.33 -11.19
N SER A 213 3.40 6.25 -12.15
CA SER A 213 3.39 7.08 -13.36
C SER A 213 2.12 6.92 -14.21
N ALA A 214 1.37 5.84 -14.00
CA ALA A 214 0.12 5.59 -14.67
C ALA A 214 -1.04 6.42 -14.05
N PHE A 215 -0.86 6.87 -12.81
CA PHE A 215 -1.76 7.73 -12.05
C PHE A 215 -1.13 9.12 -11.82
N ILE A 216 -1.48 10.11 -12.66
CA ILE A 216 -1.19 11.55 -12.43
C ILE A 216 0.27 11.96 -12.74
N ASP A 217 0.52 13.28 -12.75
CA ASP A 217 1.83 13.96 -12.81
C ASP A 217 2.69 13.75 -11.53
N CYS A 218 2.26 12.89 -10.60
CA CYS A 218 2.96 12.57 -9.36
C CYS A 218 3.52 11.14 -9.43
N PRO A 219 4.69 10.93 -10.06
CA PRO A 219 5.25 9.60 -10.35
C PRO A 219 5.72 8.84 -9.10
N LEU A 220 5.39 9.33 -7.91
CA LEU A 220 5.82 8.83 -6.62
C LEU A 220 4.65 8.68 -5.66
N ASP A 221 3.40 8.57 -6.14
CA ASP A 221 2.23 8.27 -5.31
C ASP A 221 1.79 6.81 -5.54
N PHE A 222 1.84 6.00 -4.48
CA PHE A 222 1.55 4.56 -4.54
C PHE A 222 0.21 4.24 -3.86
N HIS A 223 -0.52 5.24 -3.36
CA HIS A 223 -1.81 5.07 -2.68
C HIS A 223 -2.82 4.33 -3.56
N LEU A 224 -3.06 4.87 -4.75
CA LEU A 224 -4.05 4.31 -5.66
C LEU A 224 -3.57 2.99 -6.27
N SER A 225 -2.28 2.87 -6.57
CA SER A 225 -1.66 1.61 -7.01
C SER A 225 -1.86 0.49 -6.00
N TRP A 226 -1.62 0.73 -4.71
CA TRP A 226 -1.75 -0.29 -3.67
C TRP A 226 -3.20 -0.73 -3.47
N HIS A 227 -4.14 0.22 -3.39
CA HIS A 227 -5.55 -0.13 -3.27
C HIS A 227 -6.08 -0.83 -4.52
N LEU A 228 -5.64 -0.42 -5.72
CA LEU A 228 -6.04 -1.08 -6.95
C LEU A 228 -5.52 -2.52 -7.00
N TRP A 229 -4.26 -2.75 -6.57
CA TRP A 229 -3.73 -4.11 -6.42
C TRP A 229 -4.58 -4.96 -5.48
N CYS A 230 -4.95 -4.45 -4.31
CA CYS A 230 -5.79 -5.18 -3.36
C CYS A 230 -7.14 -5.59 -3.97
N VAL A 231 -7.77 -4.68 -4.74
CA VAL A 231 -9.02 -4.97 -5.45
C VAL A 231 -8.80 -6.02 -6.53
N LEU A 232 -7.78 -5.87 -7.39
CA LEU A 232 -7.48 -6.82 -8.46
C LEU A 232 -7.16 -8.23 -7.91
N ARG A 233 -6.38 -8.31 -6.83
CA ARG A 233 -6.07 -9.55 -6.12
C ARG A 233 -7.35 -10.21 -5.58
N SER A 234 -8.28 -9.42 -5.03
CA SER A 234 -9.58 -9.94 -4.54
C SER A 234 -10.49 -10.45 -5.67
N ILE A 235 -10.36 -9.93 -6.88
CA ILE A 235 -11.10 -10.36 -8.07
C ILE A 235 -10.51 -11.66 -8.66
N GLY A 236 -9.26 -11.98 -8.30
CA GLY A 236 -8.55 -13.20 -8.71
C GLY A 236 -7.46 -12.99 -9.75
N TYR A 237 -6.95 -11.76 -9.90
CA TYR A 237 -5.71 -11.50 -10.64
C TYR A 237 -4.51 -11.73 -9.70
N ASP A 238 -3.66 -12.71 -10.01
CA ASP A 238 -2.54 -13.15 -9.17
C ASP A 238 -1.19 -13.20 -9.92
N HIS A 239 -1.14 -12.73 -11.16
CA HIS A 239 0.00 -12.89 -12.06
C HIS A 239 1.10 -11.82 -11.93
N ILE A 240 1.15 -11.09 -10.81
CA ILE A 240 2.24 -10.14 -10.53
C ILE A 240 3.47 -10.90 -10.00
N ASP A 241 4.67 -10.43 -10.34
CA ASP A 241 5.88 -10.95 -9.70
C ASP A 241 5.92 -10.62 -8.20
N SER A 242 6.29 -11.61 -7.37
CA SER A 242 6.36 -11.48 -5.92
C SER A 242 7.30 -10.37 -5.45
N SER A 243 8.36 -10.07 -6.22
CA SER A 243 9.29 -8.98 -5.90
C SER A 243 8.66 -7.62 -6.14
N VAL A 244 7.89 -7.47 -7.22
CA VAL A 244 7.17 -6.24 -7.57
C VAL A 244 6.04 -5.98 -6.58
N GLU A 245 5.30 -7.02 -6.21
CA GLU A 245 4.27 -6.93 -5.17
C GLU A 245 4.88 -6.47 -3.84
N ARG A 246 5.96 -7.11 -3.39
CA ARG A 246 6.68 -6.70 -2.17
C ARG A 246 7.10 -5.23 -2.23
N LEU A 247 7.64 -4.80 -3.37
CA LEU A 247 8.08 -3.43 -3.56
C LEU A 247 6.91 -2.43 -3.47
N LEU A 248 5.75 -2.79 -4.01
CA LEU A 248 4.53 -1.98 -3.88
C LEU A 248 4.10 -1.81 -2.42
N HIS A 249 4.13 -2.89 -1.62
CA HIS A 249 3.86 -2.81 -0.16
C HIS A 249 4.85 -1.88 0.55
N ILE A 250 6.15 -2.04 0.28
CA ILE A 250 7.19 -1.23 0.93
C ILE A 250 7.03 0.24 0.55
N HIS A 251 6.88 0.57 -0.74
CA HIS A 251 6.77 1.96 -1.17
C HIS A 251 5.55 2.69 -0.60
N TYR A 252 4.39 2.03 -0.58
CA TYR A 252 3.21 2.63 0.01
C TYR A 252 3.33 2.75 1.54
N ALA A 253 3.92 1.77 2.21
CA ALA A 253 4.20 1.87 3.64
C ALA A 253 5.15 3.02 3.98
N GLU A 254 6.19 3.25 3.17
CA GLU A 254 7.12 4.38 3.34
C GLU A 254 6.41 5.73 3.17
N GLN A 255 5.46 5.85 2.23
CA GLN A 255 4.64 7.06 2.10
C GLN A 255 3.81 7.35 3.34
N LEU A 256 3.17 6.30 3.89
CA LEU A 256 2.39 6.42 5.11
C LEU A 256 3.27 6.77 6.32
N ALA A 257 4.49 6.22 6.38
CA ALA A 257 5.45 6.55 7.43
C ALA A 257 5.88 8.03 7.37
N VAL A 258 6.10 8.59 6.17
CA VAL A 258 6.38 10.03 5.99
C VAL A 258 5.22 10.91 6.45
N MET A 259 3.98 10.40 6.41
CA MET A 259 2.79 11.08 6.93
C MET A 259 2.53 10.81 8.43
N GLU A 260 3.48 10.17 9.14
CA GLU A 260 3.37 9.76 10.55
C GLU A 260 2.21 8.77 10.83
N LEU A 261 1.71 8.10 9.78
CA LEU A 261 0.64 7.09 9.86
C LEU A 261 1.21 5.69 10.04
N PHE A 262 2.06 5.51 11.05
CA PHE A 262 2.85 4.29 11.24
C PHE A 262 2.05 3.00 11.41
N HIS A 263 0.92 3.06 12.14
CA HIS A 263 0.02 1.92 12.30
C HIS A 263 -0.53 1.42 10.95
N LEU A 264 -0.82 2.33 10.02
CA LEU A 264 -1.25 1.97 8.65
C LEU A 264 -0.06 1.49 7.81
N ALA A 265 1.13 2.08 7.96
CA ALA A 265 2.33 1.62 7.29
C ALA A 265 2.64 0.15 7.65
N ILE A 266 2.60 -0.20 8.94
CA ILE A 266 2.79 -1.57 9.41
C ILE A 266 1.67 -2.48 8.86
N PHE A 267 0.41 -2.03 8.88
CA PHE A 267 -0.70 -2.78 8.31
C PHE A 267 -0.44 -3.13 6.84
N VAL A 268 0.05 -2.19 6.03
CA VAL A 268 0.41 -2.43 4.63
C VAL A 268 1.54 -3.47 4.50
N LEU A 269 2.58 -3.37 5.33
CA LEU A 269 3.70 -4.34 5.34
C LEU A 269 3.27 -5.75 5.73
N MET A 270 2.23 -5.89 6.55
CA MET A 270 1.68 -7.20 6.94
C MET A 270 1.11 -8.00 5.76
N HIS A 271 0.84 -7.34 4.62
CA HIS A 271 0.36 -7.99 3.40
C HIS A 271 1.48 -8.59 2.54
N ILE A 272 2.76 -8.43 2.91
CA ILE A 272 3.86 -9.11 2.23
C ILE A 272 3.72 -10.63 2.43
N ASP A 273 3.63 -11.40 1.36
CA ASP A 273 3.42 -12.85 1.43
C ASP A 273 4.59 -13.60 2.11
N ASP A 274 5.84 -13.26 1.76
CA ASP A 274 7.04 -13.91 2.31
C ASP A 274 7.23 -13.59 3.81
N ALA A 275 7.26 -14.63 4.65
CA ALA A 275 7.28 -14.48 6.10
C ALA A 275 8.55 -13.81 6.63
N ASN A 276 9.70 -14.13 6.06
CA ASN A 276 10.97 -13.56 6.49
C ASN A 276 11.08 -12.08 6.09
N ALA A 277 10.74 -11.74 4.85
CA ALA A 277 10.71 -10.36 4.37
C ALA A 277 9.68 -9.52 5.13
N ARG A 278 8.49 -10.07 5.40
CA ARG A 278 7.47 -9.41 6.21
C ARG A 278 7.97 -9.12 7.62
N GLN A 279 8.57 -10.11 8.28
CA GLN A 279 9.14 -9.92 9.61
C GLN A 279 10.22 -8.83 9.60
N SER A 280 11.17 -8.88 8.67
CA SER A 280 12.23 -7.87 8.56
C SER A 280 11.68 -6.47 8.32
N ALA A 281 10.74 -6.30 7.39
CA ALA A 281 10.18 -4.99 7.06
C ALA A 281 9.35 -4.41 8.22
N VAL A 282 8.56 -5.25 8.89
CA VAL A 282 7.78 -4.82 10.06
C VAL A 282 8.71 -4.43 11.22
N MET A 283 9.73 -5.23 11.52
CA MET A 283 10.69 -4.91 12.59
C MET A 283 11.45 -3.61 12.28
N GLU A 284 11.90 -3.41 11.03
CA GLU A 284 12.56 -2.16 10.62
C GLU A 284 11.66 -0.93 10.83
N MET A 285 10.37 -1.03 10.47
CA MET A 285 9.41 0.05 10.67
C MET A 285 9.15 0.29 12.16
N VAL A 286 8.99 -0.77 12.95
CA VAL A 286 8.76 -0.71 14.41
C VAL A 286 9.95 -0.10 15.15
N ASP A 287 11.18 -0.41 14.73
CA ASP A 287 12.41 0.17 15.28
C ASP A 287 12.53 1.65 14.97
N ARG A 288 12.11 2.06 13.76
CA ARG A 288 12.12 3.45 13.32
C ARG A 288 11.12 4.31 14.10
N VAL A 289 9.99 3.72 14.48
CA VAL A 289 8.88 4.40 15.19
C VAL A 289 9.11 4.48 16.70
N ALA A 290 9.96 3.61 17.24
CA ALA A 290 10.31 3.52 18.65
C ALA A 290 10.54 4.87 19.38
N PRO A 291 11.28 5.87 18.85
CA PRO A 291 11.51 7.14 19.54
C PRO A 291 10.27 8.06 19.65
N GLU A 292 9.31 7.92 18.74
CA GLU A 292 8.14 8.83 18.64
C GLU A 292 6.85 8.15 19.11
N ALA A 293 6.91 6.85 19.42
CA ALA A 293 5.75 6.05 19.77
C ALA A 293 5.21 6.37 21.17
N ASP A 294 3.90 6.61 21.25
CA ASP A 294 3.15 6.68 22.52
C ASP A 294 2.33 5.40 22.77
N GLU A 295 1.78 5.26 23.98
CA GLU A 295 0.99 4.08 24.34
C GLU A 295 -0.27 3.95 23.47
N ALA A 296 -0.85 5.08 23.03
CA ALA A 296 -2.01 5.08 22.14
C ALA A 296 -1.67 4.54 20.75
N LEU A 297 -0.47 4.82 20.23
CA LEU A 297 0.02 4.26 18.98
C LEU A 297 0.27 2.75 19.12
N TYR A 298 0.85 2.29 20.22
CA TYR A 298 1.04 0.86 20.48
C TYR A 298 -0.30 0.11 20.60
N GLU A 299 -1.30 0.71 21.24
CA GLU A 299 -2.66 0.15 21.30
C GLU A 299 -3.24 -0.01 19.89
N LYS A 300 -3.16 1.03 19.05
CA LYS A 300 -3.58 0.95 17.64
C LYS A 300 -2.82 -0.10 16.84
N MET A 301 -1.51 -0.23 17.04
CA MET A 301 -0.70 -1.25 16.37
C MET A 301 -1.11 -2.66 16.80
N THR A 302 -1.48 -2.84 18.07
CA THR A 302 -1.98 -4.13 18.60
C THR A 302 -3.34 -4.45 18.00
N ASP A 303 -4.28 -3.50 18.06
CA ASP A 303 -5.67 -3.69 17.66
C ASP A 303 -5.84 -3.86 16.14
N LEU A 304 -5.14 -3.05 15.35
CA LEU A 304 -5.27 -3.05 13.89
C LEU A 304 -4.42 -4.13 13.21
N CYS A 305 -3.16 -4.27 13.63
CA CYS A 305 -2.20 -5.14 12.96
C CYS A 305 -2.06 -6.51 13.64
N GLY A 306 -2.59 -6.68 14.85
CA GLY A 306 -2.45 -7.92 15.61
C GLY A 306 -1.00 -8.22 15.98
N LEU A 307 -0.17 -7.20 16.23
CA LEU A 307 1.23 -7.40 16.54
C LEU A 307 1.39 -8.18 17.87
N PRO A 308 2.31 -9.16 17.92
CA PRO A 308 2.63 -9.85 19.17
C PRO A 308 3.18 -8.86 20.22
N PRO A 309 2.89 -9.07 21.52
CA PRO A 309 3.39 -8.22 22.59
C PRO A 309 4.93 -8.17 22.61
N GLU A 310 5.61 -9.20 22.14
CA GLU A 310 7.06 -9.27 22.06
C GLU A 310 7.63 -8.22 21.09
N VAL A 311 6.95 -7.94 19.96
CA VAL A 311 7.37 -6.95 18.97
C VAL A 311 7.19 -5.53 19.52
N ILE A 312 6.11 -5.29 20.25
CA ILE A 312 5.86 -4.00 20.91
C ILE A 312 6.90 -3.77 22.01
N ALA A 313 7.19 -4.80 22.80
CA ALA A 313 8.24 -4.74 23.81
C ALA A 313 9.61 -4.47 23.17
N HIS A 314 9.90 -5.00 21.98
CA HIS A 314 11.11 -4.69 21.22
C HIS A 314 11.19 -3.21 20.83
N SER A 315 10.10 -2.62 20.36
CA SER A 315 10.04 -1.17 20.07
C SER A 315 10.29 -0.34 21.32
N LYS A 316 9.64 -0.66 22.44
CA LYS A 316 9.84 0.01 23.74
C LYS A 316 11.29 -0.11 24.22
N TYR A 317 11.94 -1.25 23.97
CA TYR A 317 13.37 -1.43 24.22
C TYR A 317 14.23 -0.48 23.38
N MET A 318 13.93 -0.35 22.09
CA MET A 318 14.66 0.55 21.19
C MET A 318 14.50 2.02 21.59
N GLY A 319 13.29 2.44 22.01
CA GLY A 319 13.04 3.77 22.57
C GLY A 319 13.88 4.03 23.82
N ALA A 320 13.82 3.12 24.81
CA ALA A 320 14.61 3.22 26.04
C ALA A 320 16.12 3.24 25.79
N LYS A 321 16.59 2.54 24.74
CA LYS A 321 17.99 2.54 24.32
C LYS A 321 18.44 3.89 23.78
N LEU A 322 17.57 4.62 23.08
CA LEU A 322 17.87 5.97 22.61
C LEU A 322 17.88 6.99 23.75
N GLU A 323 17.02 6.81 24.75
CA GLU A 323 17.00 7.63 25.97
C GLU A 323 18.18 7.35 26.93
N GLY A 324 18.80 6.17 26.80
CA GLY A 324 19.87 5.72 27.70
C GLY A 324 19.37 5.23 29.07
N ASN A 325 18.11 4.78 29.13
CA ASN A 325 17.51 4.27 30.36
C ASN A 325 17.73 2.76 30.51
N ASP A 326 18.85 2.37 31.12
CA ASP A 326 19.25 0.98 31.33
C ASP A 326 18.17 0.10 32.02
N GLU A 327 17.42 0.67 32.96
CA GLU A 327 16.38 -0.05 33.71
C GLU A 327 15.20 -0.44 32.82
N ALA A 328 14.68 0.55 32.07
CA ALA A 328 13.62 0.32 31.09
C ALA A 328 14.09 -0.60 29.95
N MET A 329 15.32 -0.42 29.48
CA MET A 329 15.92 -1.31 28.47
C MET A 329 15.95 -2.77 28.95
N CYS A 330 16.37 -3.02 30.19
CA CYS A 330 16.45 -4.38 30.73
C CYS A 330 15.07 -5.04 30.83
N ILE A 331 14.06 -4.30 31.31
CA ILE A 331 12.68 -4.77 31.41
C ILE A 331 12.10 -5.08 30.03
N HIS A 332 12.18 -4.13 29.10
CA HIS A 332 11.61 -4.29 27.77
C HIS A 332 12.33 -5.35 26.94
N ALA A 333 13.66 -5.52 27.11
CA ALA A 333 14.40 -6.62 26.49
C ALA A 333 13.92 -7.99 26.99
N LEU A 334 13.61 -8.12 28.28
CA LEU A 334 13.06 -9.34 28.85
C LEU A 334 11.67 -9.64 28.29
N ASP A 335 10.81 -8.63 28.18
CA ASP A 335 9.46 -8.75 27.60
C ASP A 335 9.48 -9.07 26.10
N ALA A 336 10.47 -8.57 25.36
CA ALA A 336 10.69 -8.86 23.96
C ALA A 336 11.29 -10.27 23.70
N GLY A 337 11.65 -11.01 24.76
CA GLY A 337 12.32 -12.31 24.64
C GLY A 337 13.80 -12.22 24.21
N MET A 338 14.41 -11.04 24.29
CA MET A 338 15.85 -10.80 24.05
C MET A 338 16.67 -11.13 25.30
N TYR A 339 16.69 -12.42 25.65
CA TYR A 339 17.23 -12.90 26.93
C TYR A 339 18.74 -12.63 27.10
N HIS A 340 19.50 -12.62 26.01
CA HIS A 340 20.94 -12.38 26.06
C HIS A 340 21.24 -10.91 26.41
N GLU A 341 20.60 -10.00 25.71
CA GLU A 341 20.71 -8.56 25.89
C GLU A 341 20.18 -8.15 27.27
N ALA A 342 19.02 -8.68 27.66
CA ALA A 342 18.43 -8.45 28.99
C ALA A 342 19.38 -8.92 30.11
N HIS A 343 19.97 -10.10 29.98
CA HIS A 343 20.92 -10.63 30.97
C HIS A 343 22.21 -9.80 31.04
N SER A 344 22.73 -9.34 29.90
CA SER A 344 23.92 -8.48 29.87
C SER A 344 23.66 -7.15 30.58
N LEU A 345 22.54 -6.48 30.26
CA LEU A 345 22.15 -5.21 30.89
C LEU A 345 21.90 -5.38 32.39
N PHE A 346 21.23 -6.46 32.78
CA PHE A 346 20.99 -6.79 34.18
C PHE A 346 22.29 -6.90 34.96
N TYR A 347 23.25 -7.69 34.46
CA TYR A 347 24.51 -7.95 35.13
C TYR A 347 25.45 -6.73 35.16
N GLU A 348 25.53 -5.97 34.07
CA GLU A 348 26.53 -4.90 33.89
C GLU A 348 26.11 -3.59 34.54
N SER A 349 24.83 -3.20 34.44
CA SER A 349 24.38 -1.87 34.83
C SER A 349 23.23 -1.89 35.83
N VAL A 350 22.14 -2.62 35.57
CA VAL A 350 20.89 -2.49 36.34
C VAL A 350 21.01 -3.05 37.75
N ALA A 351 21.43 -4.31 37.90
CA ALA A 351 21.54 -4.93 39.22
C ALA A 351 22.55 -4.21 40.14
N PRO A 352 23.75 -3.80 39.68
CA PRO A 352 24.65 -3.01 40.50
C PRO A 352 24.11 -1.64 40.91
N LYS A 353 23.42 -0.92 39.99
CA LYS A 353 22.82 0.39 40.28
C LYS A 353 21.69 0.27 41.30
N ALA A 354 20.78 -0.69 41.12
CA ALA A 354 19.66 -0.92 42.04
C ALA A 354 20.13 -1.24 43.46
N ILE A 355 21.19 -2.06 43.60
CA ILE A 355 21.78 -2.38 44.91
C ILE A 355 22.44 -1.15 45.54
N THR A 356 23.11 -0.31 44.75
CA THR A 356 23.75 0.93 45.24
C THR A 356 22.71 1.96 45.69
N LEU A 357 21.59 2.08 44.97
CA LEU A 357 20.50 3.00 45.27
C LEU A 357 19.61 2.51 46.42
N GLY A 358 19.66 1.22 46.76
CA GLY A 358 18.87 0.63 47.84
C GLY A 358 17.41 0.38 47.49
N ASP A 359 17.06 0.36 46.19
CA ASP A 359 15.69 0.04 45.74
C ASP A 359 15.48 -1.48 45.73
N HIS A 360 15.10 -2.01 46.89
CA HIS A 360 14.92 -3.45 47.09
C HIS A 360 13.65 -3.99 46.45
N GLU A 361 12.58 -3.19 46.36
CA GLU A 361 11.32 -3.64 45.77
C GLU A 361 11.42 -3.76 44.24
N PHE A 362 12.05 -2.79 43.58
CA PHE A 362 12.29 -2.87 42.13
C PHE A 362 13.22 -4.03 41.78
N PHE A 363 14.31 -4.17 42.52
CA PHE A 363 15.29 -5.24 42.31
C PHE A 363 14.67 -6.62 42.49
N GLY A 364 13.85 -6.83 43.53
CA GLY A 364 13.16 -8.09 43.78
C GLY A 364 12.20 -8.49 42.66
N ARG A 365 11.32 -7.56 42.25
CA ARG A 365 10.41 -7.81 41.11
C ARG A 365 11.16 -8.18 39.83
N LEU A 366 12.32 -7.56 39.59
CA LEU A 366 13.12 -7.84 38.41
C LEU A 366 13.77 -9.23 38.50
N VAL A 367 14.36 -9.57 39.65
CA VAL A 367 14.96 -10.89 39.91
C VAL A 367 13.94 -12.02 39.71
N GLU A 368 12.74 -11.90 40.28
CA GLU A 368 11.67 -12.89 40.12
C GLU A 368 11.31 -13.13 38.64
N ARG A 369 11.24 -12.05 37.85
CA ARG A 369 10.96 -12.14 36.41
C ARG A 369 12.06 -12.85 35.63
N PHE A 370 13.32 -12.63 35.99
CA PHE A 370 14.45 -13.34 35.39
C PHE A 370 14.50 -14.82 35.84
N GLU A 371 14.26 -15.11 37.11
CA GLU A 371 14.19 -16.49 37.63
C GLU A 371 13.07 -17.29 36.97
N ALA A 372 11.91 -16.68 36.72
CA ALA A 372 10.80 -17.31 36.00
C ALA A 372 11.17 -17.72 34.55
N LYS A 373 12.25 -17.18 33.99
CA LYS A 373 12.74 -17.45 32.63
C LYS A 373 14.17 -18.00 32.60
N CYS A 374 14.70 -18.46 33.75
CA CYS A 374 16.10 -18.87 33.89
C CYS A 374 16.55 -19.93 32.86
N ASP A 375 15.66 -20.85 32.49
CA ASP A 375 15.94 -21.93 31.53
C ASP A 375 16.25 -21.43 30.12
N LYS A 376 15.78 -20.23 29.77
CA LYS A 376 15.96 -19.61 28.45
C LYS A 376 17.15 -18.67 28.41
N ILE A 377 17.75 -18.33 29.55
CA ILE A 377 18.82 -17.34 29.66
C ILE A 377 20.19 -18.05 29.64
N PRO A 378 21.01 -17.81 28.60
CA PRO A 378 22.35 -18.37 28.55
C PRO A 378 23.20 -17.85 29.71
N CYS A 379 23.90 -18.75 30.40
CA CYS A 379 24.86 -18.43 31.47
C CYS A 379 24.26 -17.70 32.69
N TRP A 380 22.98 -17.95 33.02
CA TRP A 380 22.34 -17.39 34.22
C TRP A 380 23.10 -17.71 35.52
N GLY A 381 23.50 -18.98 35.71
CA GLY A 381 24.17 -19.47 36.93
C GLY A 381 25.43 -18.70 37.37
N PRO A 382 26.44 -18.49 36.52
CA PRO A 382 27.66 -17.79 36.92
C PRO A 382 27.51 -16.27 37.12
N ARG A 383 26.44 -15.64 36.60
CA ARG A 383 26.27 -14.18 36.59
C ARG A 383 24.98 -13.76 37.30
N GLY A 384 23.84 -13.89 36.63
CA GLY A 384 22.54 -13.45 37.16
C GLY A 384 22.13 -14.10 38.48
N GLN A 385 22.40 -15.39 38.66
CA GLN A 385 22.06 -16.10 39.90
C GLN A 385 22.78 -15.54 41.13
N VAL A 386 23.97 -14.93 40.99
CA VAL A 386 24.69 -14.32 42.12
C VAL A 386 23.90 -13.12 42.70
N TYR A 387 23.27 -12.34 41.82
CA TYR A 387 22.43 -11.21 42.21
C TYR A 387 21.10 -11.69 42.81
N ALA A 388 20.51 -12.77 42.27
CA ALA A 388 19.31 -13.38 42.81
C ALA A 388 19.54 -13.96 44.22
N ASP A 389 20.62 -14.73 44.41
CA ASP A 389 21.03 -15.27 45.71
C ASP A 389 21.26 -14.14 46.73
N TYR A 390 21.86 -13.02 46.32
CA TYR A 390 22.00 -11.84 47.18
C TYR A 390 20.65 -11.24 47.59
N HIS A 391 19.67 -11.17 46.68
CA HIS A 391 18.31 -10.73 46.98
C HIS A 391 17.65 -11.63 48.03
N HIS A 392 17.65 -12.94 47.79
CA HIS A 392 17.09 -13.95 48.70
C HIS A 392 17.74 -13.91 50.07
N MET A 393 19.07 -13.69 50.13
CA MET A 393 19.79 -13.49 51.39
C MET A 393 19.27 -12.26 52.16
N LYS A 394 19.07 -11.13 51.45
CA LYS A 394 18.63 -9.90 52.06
C LYS A 394 17.18 -9.97 52.55
N GLU A 395 16.28 -10.53 51.76
CA GLU A 395 14.90 -10.78 52.19
C GLU A 395 14.82 -11.75 53.36
N GLY A 396 15.60 -12.83 53.32
CA GLY A 396 15.67 -13.81 54.41
C GLY A 396 16.21 -13.22 55.73
N ILE A 397 17.13 -12.24 55.67
CA ILE A 397 17.59 -11.48 56.85
C ILE A 397 16.46 -10.63 57.47
N HIS A 398 15.53 -10.13 56.66
CA HIS A 398 14.38 -9.37 57.15
C HIS A 398 13.26 -10.25 57.71
N GLN A 399 13.22 -11.55 57.38
CA GLN A 399 12.18 -12.51 57.74
C GLN A 399 12.65 -13.60 58.74
N ILE A 400 13.75 -13.37 59.47
CA ILE A 400 14.33 -14.36 60.40
C ILE A 400 13.29 -14.76 61.48
N SER A 401 12.82 -16.01 61.42
CA SER A 401 11.88 -16.56 62.40
C SER A 401 12.44 -17.78 63.17
N ASP A 402 13.35 -18.58 62.59
CA ASP A 402 13.81 -19.86 63.17
C ASP A 402 15.32 -20.13 62.92
N GLU A 403 15.95 -20.95 63.79
CA GLU A 403 17.37 -21.37 63.67
C GLU A 403 17.68 -22.13 62.36
N SER A 404 16.70 -22.85 61.79
CA SER A 404 16.86 -23.54 60.50
C SER A 404 16.96 -22.57 59.32
N HIS A 405 16.28 -21.42 59.40
CA HIS A 405 16.39 -20.35 58.40
C HIS A 405 17.76 -19.67 58.45
N VAL A 406 18.34 -19.54 59.64
CA VAL A 406 19.70 -19.01 59.83
C VAL A 406 20.72 -19.96 59.19
N GLY A 407 20.55 -21.28 59.36
CA GLY A 407 21.40 -22.29 58.70
C GLY A 407 21.37 -22.21 57.17
N SER A 408 20.19 -22.11 56.56
CA SER A 408 20.06 -21.98 55.10
C SER A 408 20.66 -20.69 54.54
N LEU A 409 20.56 -19.58 55.30
CA LEU A 409 21.16 -18.30 54.91
C LEU A 409 22.68 -18.33 55.00
N LEU A 410 23.24 -19.03 56.00
CA LEU A 410 24.68 -19.23 56.14
C LEU A 410 25.26 -20.11 55.01
N ASP A 411 24.54 -21.15 54.60
CA ASP A 411 24.97 -22.00 53.48
C ASP A 411 24.92 -21.25 52.13
N LEU A 412 23.91 -20.40 51.95
CA LEU A 412 23.79 -19.52 50.78
C LEU A 412 24.91 -18.46 50.76
N ALA A 413 25.24 -17.87 51.92
CA ALA A 413 26.36 -16.94 52.06
C ALA A 413 27.72 -17.61 51.75
N ARG A 414 27.94 -18.85 52.23
CA ARG A 414 29.14 -19.65 51.93
C ARG A 414 29.26 -20.04 50.45
N SER A 415 28.14 -20.21 49.75
CA SER A 415 28.09 -20.47 48.29
C SER A 415 28.37 -19.21 47.45
N LEU A 416 27.93 -18.04 47.94
CA LEU A 416 28.11 -16.75 47.28
C LEU A 416 29.57 -16.27 47.31
N GLU A 417 30.25 -16.44 48.43
CA GLU A 417 31.63 -15.97 48.65
C GLU A 417 32.63 -16.42 47.55
N PRO A 418 32.76 -17.71 47.20
CA PRO A 418 33.67 -18.15 46.14
C PRO A 418 33.24 -17.69 44.74
N ARG A 419 31.94 -17.57 44.48
CA ARG A 419 31.41 -17.13 43.17
C ARG A 419 31.69 -15.65 42.93
N LEU A 420 31.57 -14.81 43.96
CA LEU A 420 31.91 -13.40 43.92
C LEU A 420 33.41 -13.14 43.76
N CYS A 421 34.27 -13.98 44.35
CA CYS A 421 35.72 -13.93 44.16
C CYS A 421 36.17 -14.31 42.74
N SER A 422 35.37 -15.11 42.02
CA SER A 422 35.66 -15.54 40.65
C SER A 422 35.21 -14.55 39.56
N MET A 423 34.43 -13.53 39.92
CA MET A 423 33.97 -12.49 38.98
C MET A 423 35.09 -11.49 38.67
N SER A 424 35.37 -11.24 37.39
CA SER A 424 36.39 -10.27 36.97
C SER A 424 36.04 -8.85 37.42
N ALA A 425 37.06 -8.13 37.88
CA ALA A 425 37.02 -6.95 38.74
C ALA A 425 36.12 -5.76 38.33
N LYS A 426 35.58 -5.10 39.38
CA LYS A 426 34.86 -3.81 39.46
C LYS A 426 33.33 -3.84 39.36
N THR A 427 32.64 -4.68 40.13
CA THR A 427 31.20 -4.50 40.37
C THR A 427 30.96 -3.76 41.70
N PRO A 428 30.01 -2.80 41.77
CA PRO A 428 29.53 -2.16 43.01
C PRO A 428 29.18 -3.14 44.13
N LEU A 429 28.74 -4.36 43.78
CA LEU A 429 28.54 -5.47 44.71
C LEU A 429 29.79 -5.81 45.53
N GLN A 430 30.99 -5.79 44.95
CA GLN A 430 32.24 -6.09 45.69
C GLN A 430 32.59 -4.98 46.68
N SER A 431 32.26 -3.71 46.40
CA SER A 431 32.43 -2.60 47.35
C SER A 431 31.37 -2.59 48.44
N ILE A 432 30.12 -2.88 48.09
CA ILE A 432 28.98 -2.91 49.03
C ILE A 432 29.12 -4.11 49.95
N LEU A 433 29.42 -5.31 49.43
CA LEU A 433 29.68 -6.48 50.26
C LEU A 433 30.96 -6.33 51.08
N ARG A 434 32.03 -5.65 50.66
CA ARG A 434 33.16 -5.39 51.59
C ARG A 434 32.77 -4.53 52.80
N GLY A 435 31.74 -3.69 52.67
CA GLY A 435 31.16 -2.93 53.80
C GLY A 435 30.10 -3.72 54.57
N ASP A 436 29.21 -4.42 53.86
CA ASP A 436 28.06 -5.14 54.42
C ASP A 436 28.38 -6.55 54.89
N SER A 437 29.30 -7.30 54.29
CA SER A 437 29.77 -8.59 54.81
C SER A 437 30.54 -8.43 56.13
N VAL A 438 31.20 -7.27 56.33
CA VAL A 438 31.75 -6.91 57.64
C VAL A 438 30.62 -6.65 58.64
N ASN A 439 29.54 -5.96 58.26
CA ASN A 439 28.39 -5.69 59.15
C ASN A 439 27.48 -6.91 59.38
N VAL A 440 27.28 -7.77 58.38
CA VAL A 440 26.45 -8.98 58.42
C VAL A 440 27.23 -10.10 59.11
N GLY A 441 28.54 -10.22 58.88
CA GLY A 441 29.42 -11.07 59.68
C GLY A 441 29.44 -10.67 61.15
N LEU A 442 29.53 -9.37 61.46
CA LEU A 442 29.44 -8.86 62.85
C LEU A 442 28.04 -9.03 63.48
N LYS A 443 26.96 -8.90 62.69
CA LYS A 443 25.59 -9.19 63.17
C LYS A 443 25.35 -10.67 63.38
N LEU A 444 25.84 -11.56 62.51
CA LEU A 444 25.66 -13.01 62.65
C LEU A 444 26.56 -13.60 63.74
N GLU A 445 27.82 -13.14 63.86
CA GLU A 445 28.71 -13.53 64.97
C GLU A 445 28.22 -13.04 66.35
N SER A 446 27.43 -11.96 66.40
CA SER A 446 26.81 -11.53 67.66
C SER A 446 25.55 -12.31 68.03
N TYR A 447 24.89 -12.99 67.07
CA TYR A 447 23.82 -13.96 67.32
C TYR A 447 24.36 -15.36 67.68
N GLU A 448 25.55 -15.76 67.21
CA GLU A 448 26.22 -17.01 67.62
C GLU A 448 26.92 -16.93 69.00
N LYS A 449 27.16 -15.71 69.52
CA LYS A 449 27.87 -15.49 70.81
C LYS A 449 26.98 -14.98 71.95
N GLY A 450 25.67 -14.81 71.71
CA GLY A 450 24.66 -14.56 72.76
C GLY A 450 23.87 -15.84 73.01
#